data_AF-M1IPJ2-F1
#
_entry.id   AF-M1IPJ2-F1
#
_cell.length_a   1.000
_cell.length_b   1.000
_cell.length_c   1.000
_cell.angle_alpha   90.00
_cell.angle_beta   90.00
_cell.angle_gamma   90.00
#
_symmetry.space_group_name_H-M   'P 1'
#
loop_
_entity.id
_entity.type
_entity.pdbx_description
1 polymer ?
#
loop_
_entity_poly.entity_id
_entity_poly.type
_entity_poly.pdbx_seq_one_letter_code
_entity_poly.pdbx_strand_id
1 'polypeptide(L)'
;LRTPLNYILLNLAVADLLMVFGGFTTTVYTSMHGYFVFGRLGCNLEAFFATFGGINSLWCLVVLSIERWIVVCKPMSNFRFGENHAIMGVAFTWVMALACTVPPLVGWSRYIPEG
;
A
#
# COMPACT_ATOMS: atom_id res chain seq x y z
N LEU A 1 17.67 6.93 -14.28
CA LEU A 1 16.51 7.22 -13.39
C LEU A 1 15.17 6.67 -13.90
N ARG A 2 15.00 6.33 -15.20
CA ARG A 2 13.86 5.52 -15.68
C ARG A 2 14.27 4.07 -15.85
N THR A 3 14.48 3.39 -14.73
CA THR A 3 14.65 1.93 -14.67
C THR A 3 13.35 1.32 -14.16
N PRO A 4 12.95 0.12 -14.59
CA PRO A 4 11.71 -0.53 -14.16
C PRO A 4 11.60 -0.59 -12.62
N LEU A 5 12.74 -0.79 -11.95
CA LEU A 5 12.87 -0.80 -10.50
C LEU A 5 12.44 0.53 -9.82
N ASN A 6 12.62 1.67 -10.50
CA ASN A 6 12.27 2.96 -9.92
C ASN A 6 10.75 3.20 -9.87
N TYR A 7 9.96 2.53 -10.71
CA TYR A 7 8.50 2.65 -10.67
C TYR A 7 7.92 2.01 -9.40
N ILE A 8 8.44 0.86 -8.97
CA ILE A 8 8.01 0.21 -7.72
C ILE A 8 8.45 1.00 -6.49
N LEU A 9 9.67 1.53 -6.48
CA LEU A 9 10.12 2.41 -5.40
C LEU A 9 9.27 3.68 -5.30
N LEU A 10 8.85 4.23 -6.43
CA LEU A 10 7.94 5.37 -6.45
C LEU A 10 6.54 4.99 -5.96
N ASN A 11 6.01 3.82 -6.35
CA ASN A 11 4.73 3.31 -5.85
C ASN A 11 4.77 3.09 -4.33
N LEU A 12 5.88 2.55 -3.81
CA LEU A 12 6.11 2.38 -2.37
C LEU A 12 6.10 3.75 -1.66
N ALA A 13 6.85 4.73 -2.16
CA ALA A 13 6.85 6.07 -1.58
C ALA A 13 5.46 6.73 -1.60
N VAL A 14 4.69 6.54 -2.67
CA VAL A 14 3.30 7.03 -2.75
C VAL A 14 2.40 6.32 -1.73
N ALA A 15 2.56 5.00 -1.55
CA ALA A 15 1.80 4.23 -0.55
C ALA A 15 2.07 4.71 0.87
N ASP A 16 3.35 4.93 1.21
CA ASP A 16 3.76 5.42 2.52
C ASP A 16 3.27 6.87 2.74
N LEU A 17 3.31 7.72 1.72
CA LEU A 17 2.76 9.08 1.81
C LEU A 17 1.25 9.06 2.04
N LEU A 18 0.50 8.19 1.36
CA LEU A 18 -0.95 8.04 1.58
C LEU A 18 -1.24 7.62 3.03
N MET A 19 -0.44 6.72 3.59
CA MET A 19 -0.55 6.31 5.00
C MET A 19 -0.27 7.47 5.96
N VAL A 20 0.73 8.31 5.67
CA VAL A 20 1.08 9.46 6.52
C VAL A 20 0.03 10.56 6.46
N PHE A 21 -0.43 10.92 5.27
CA PHE A 21 -1.44 11.94 5.10
C PHE A 21 -2.83 11.50 5.58
N GLY A 22 -3.23 10.26 5.31
CA GLY A 22 -4.56 9.76 5.61
C GLY A 22 -4.71 9.12 7.00
N GLY A 23 -3.66 8.44 7.48
CA GLY A 23 -3.65 7.76 8.78
C GLY A 23 -3.01 8.62 9.87
N PHE A 24 -1.68 8.78 9.82
CA PHE A 24 -0.96 9.44 10.92
C PHE A 24 -1.42 10.87 11.21
N THR A 25 -1.80 11.63 10.17
CA THR A 25 -2.29 13.01 10.37
C THR A 25 -3.61 13.03 11.13
N THR A 26 -4.54 12.11 10.85
CA THR A 26 -5.81 12.01 11.59
C THR A 26 -5.58 11.47 13.00
N THR A 27 -4.74 10.44 13.16
CA THR A 27 -4.39 9.89 14.47
C THR A 27 -3.79 10.98 15.36
N VAL A 28 -2.79 11.73 14.90
CA VAL A 28 -2.17 12.83 15.66
C VAL A 28 -3.21 13.87 16.07
N TYR A 29 -4.11 14.25 15.16
CA TYR A 29 -5.17 15.21 15.46
C TYR A 29 -6.12 14.69 16.54
N THR A 30 -6.57 13.45 16.46
CA THR A 30 -7.45 12.85 17.49
C THR A 30 -6.73 12.67 18.83
N SER A 31 -5.45 12.32 18.83
CA SER A 31 -4.63 12.22 20.04
C SER A 31 -4.45 13.56 20.75
N MET A 32 -4.35 14.67 20.01
CA MET A 32 -4.29 16.01 20.63
C MET A 32 -5.58 16.39 21.39
N HIS A 33 -6.73 15.88 20.94
CA HIS A 33 -8.03 16.12 21.59
C HIS A 33 -8.37 15.06 22.65
N GLY A 34 -7.63 13.94 22.71
CA GLY A 34 -7.82 12.87 23.69
C GLY A 34 -9.03 11.95 23.42
N TYR A 35 -9.73 12.13 22.29
CA TYR A 35 -10.83 11.27 21.84
C TYR A 35 -10.98 11.35 20.31
N PHE A 36 -11.70 10.40 19.72
CA PHE A 36 -11.87 10.33 18.26
C PHE A 36 -12.85 11.38 17.72
N VAL A 37 -12.33 12.55 17.31
CA VAL A 37 -13.12 13.73 16.92
C VAL A 37 -13.86 13.56 15.58
N PHE A 38 -13.32 12.79 14.63
CA PHE A 38 -13.86 12.68 13.27
C PHE A 38 -15.07 11.71 13.14
N GLY A 39 -15.53 11.15 14.27
CA GLY A 39 -16.65 10.21 14.31
C GLY A 39 -16.43 8.94 13.50
N ARG A 40 -17.51 8.21 13.21
CA ARG A 40 -17.45 6.87 12.59
C ARG A 40 -16.93 6.88 11.15
N LEU A 41 -17.28 7.90 10.38
CA LEU A 41 -16.79 8.05 9.00
C LEU A 41 -15.28 8.33 8.97
N GLY A 42 -14.78 9.16 9.89
CA GLY A 42 -13.35 9.42 10.01
C GLY A 42 -12.55 8.17 10.38
N CYS A 43 -13.06 7.37 11.32
CA CYS A 43 -12.42 6.12 11.74
C CYS A 43 -12.33 5.12 10.57
N ASN A 44 -13.41 4.97 9.80
CA ASN A 44 -13.40 4.11 8.61
C ASN A 44 -12.39 4.58 7.56
N LEU A 45 -12.26 5.90 7.34
CA LEU A 45 -11.31 6.44 6.36
C LEU A 45 -9.87 6.33 6.83
N GLU A 46 -9.59 6.67 8.09
CA GLU A 46 -8.26 6.51 8.70
C GLU A 46 -7.80 5.07 8.60
N ALA A 47 -8.63 4.13 9.06
CA ALA A 47 -8.30 2.71 9.05
C ALA A 47 -8.19 2.16 7.61
N PHE A 48 -8.99 2.67 6.67
CA PHE A 48 -8.84 2.35 5.25
C PHE A 48 -7.49 2.80 4.70
N PHE A 49 -7.09 4.07 4.88
CA PHE A 49 -5.82 4.58 4.38
C PHE A 49 -4.62 3.92 5.07
N ALA A 50 -4.69 3.69 6.38
CA ALA A 50 -3.66 3.01 7.14
C ALA A 50 -3.46 1.56 6.66
N THR A 51 -4.56 0.81 6.52
CA THR A 51 -4.51 -0.58 6.05
C THR A 51 -4.10 -0.66 4.58
N PHE A 52 -4.60 0.24 3.73
CA PHE A 52 -4.28 0.28 2.31
C PHE A 52 -2.81 0.58 2.07
N GLY A 53 -2.27 1.62 2.73
CA GLY A 53 -0.86 1.96 2.66
C GLY A 53 0.02 0.81 3.14
N GLY A 54 -0.29 0.22 4.30
CA GLY A 54 0.48 -0.90 4.86
C GLY A 54 0.49 -2.15 3.96
N ILE A 55 -0.67 -2.56 3.43
CA ILE A 55 -0.77 -3.73 2.55
C ILE A 55 -0.11 -3.46 1.20
N ASN A 56 -0.28 -2.26 0.63
CA ASN A 56 0.35 -1.91 -0.64
C ASN A 56 1.88 -1.88 -0.51
N SER A 57 2.41 -1.33 0.58
CA SER A 57 3.85 -1.35 0.88
C SER A 57 4.38 -2.77 1.06
N LEU A 58 3.64 -3.65 1.73
CA LEU A 58 3.97 -5.07 1.85
C LEU A 58 4.06 -5.77 0.49
N TRP A 59 3.07 -5.58 -0.37
CA TRP A 59 3.10 -6.16 -1.73
C TRP A 59 4.21 -5.56 -2.60
N CYS A 60 4.53 -4.28 -2.44
CA CYS A 60 5.66 -3.67 -3.13
C CYS A 60 6.99 -4.35 -2.75
N LEU A 61 7.19 -4.67 -1.46
CA LEU A 61 8.37 -5.42 -1.00
C LEU A 61 8.41 -6.84 -1.56
N VAL A 62 7.26 -7.52 -1.63
CA VAL A 62 7.15 -8.85 -2.24
C VAL A 62 7.55 -8.81 -3.72
N VAL A 63 6.97 -7.90 -4.50
CA VAL A 63 7.31 -7.75 -5.93
C VAL A 63 8.80 -7.41 -6.11
N LEU A 64 9.33 -6.46 -5.33
CA LEU A 64 10.74 -6.08 -5.38
C LEU A 64 11.67 -7.27 -5.07
N SER A 65 11.29 -8.14 -4.13
CA SER A 65 12.06 -9.34 -3.78
C SER A 65 12.11 -10.36 -4.93
N ILE A 66 10.97 -10.56 -5.61
CA ILE A 66 10.86 -11.45 -6.78
C ILE A 66 11.67 -10.88 -7.94
N GLU A 67 11.56 -9.58 -8.21
CA GLU A 67 12.33 -8.91 -9.27
C GLU A 67 13.83 -9.07 -9.06
N ARG A 68 14.33 -8.78 -7.85
CA ARG A 68 15.76 -8.93 -7.53
C ARG A 68 16.21 -10.38 -7.66
N TRP A 69 15.39 -11.34 -7.25
CA TRP A 69 15.70 -12.75 -7.40
C TRP A 69 15.80 -13.16 -8.88
N ILE A 70 14.87 -12.74 -9.74
CA ILE A 70 14.91 -13.03 -11.18
C ILE A 70 16.13 -12.40 -11.84
N VAL A 71 16.42 -11.13 -11.55
CA VAL A 71 17.56 -10.41 -12.14
C VAL A 71 18.90 -11.04 -11.77
N VAL A 72 19.06 -11.51 -10.52
CA VAL A 72 20.31 -12.10 -10.04
C VAL A 72 20.45 -13.57 -10.43
N CYS A 73 19.42 -14.40 -10.25
CA CYS A 73 19.51 -15.84 -10.42
C CYS A 73 19.25 -16.32 -11.86
N LYS A 74 18.64 -15.51 -12.74
CA LYS A 74 18.30 -15.88 -14.13
C LYS A 74 18.88 -14.89 -15.16
N PRO A 75 20.22 -14.69 -15.22
CA PRO A 75 20.83 -13.73 -16.15
C PRO A 75 20.72 -14.12 -17.64
N MET A 76 20.44 -15.39 -17.96
CA MET A 76 20.45 -15.97 -19.33
C MET A 76 19.08 -16.42 -19.85
N SER A 77 18.00 -16.17 -19.10
CA SER A 77 16.64 -16.39 -19.63
C SER A 77 16.31 -15.30 -20.65
N ASN A 78 15.63 -15.62 -21.76
CA ASN A 78 15.07 -14.63 -22.70
C ASN A 78 14.06 -13.66 -22.05
N PHE A 79 13.77 -13.83 -20.77
CA PHE A 79 12.88 -13.00 -19.96
C PHE A 79 13.60 -11.72 -19.49
N ARG A 80 13.53 -10.66 -20.31
CA ARG A 80 13.97 -9.32 -19.91
C ARG A 80 12.86 -8.60 -19.15
N PHE A 81 13.17 -8.19 -17.92
CA PHE A 81 12.26 -7.39 -17.11
C PHE A 81 12.10 -5.98 -17.72
N GLY A 82 10.97 -5.77 -18.40
CA GLY A 82 10.62 -4.50 -19.06
C GLY A 82 9.61 -3.67 -18.28
N GLU A 83 9.27 -2.48 -18.78
CA GLU A 83 8.28 -1.58 -18.16
C GLU A 83 6.90 -2.23 -18.01
N ASN A 84 6.46 -3.05 -18.96
CA ASN A 84 5.18 -3.76 -18.89
C ASN A 84 5.08 -4.67 -17.65
N HIS A 85 6.18 -5.33 -17.27
CA HIS A 85 6.20 -6.20 -16.09
C HIS A 85 6.16 -5.40 -14.79
N ALA A 86 6.86 -4.26 -14.76
CA ALA A 86 6.82 -3.34 -13.62
C ALA A 86 5.42 -2.75 -13.42
N ILE A 87 4.75 -2.31 -14.49
CA ILE A 87 3.38 -1.78 -14.44
C ILE A 87 2.39 -2.88 -13.99
N MET A 88 2.55 -4.10 -14.50
CA MET A 88 1.73 -5.24 -14.06
C MET A 88 1.95 -5.56 -12.57
N GLY A 89 3.18 -5.46 -12.08
CA GLY A 89 3.51 -5.59 -10.66
C GLY A 89 2.82 -4.53 -9.80
N VAL A 90 2.86 -3.26 -10.22
CA VAL A 90 2.16 -2.15 -9.55
C VAL A 90 0.64 -2.36 -9.56
N ALA A 91 0.05 -2.71 -10.70
CA ALA A 91 -1.37 -2.99 -10.79
C ALA A 91 -1.78 -4.14 -9.85
N PHE A 92 -0.95 -5.17 -9.75
CA PHE A 92 -1.17 -6.29 -8.84
C PHE A 92 -1.14 -5.85 -7.37
N THR A 93 -0.18 -5.01 -6.94
CA THR A 93 -0.13 -4.56 -5.54
C THR A 93 -1.38 -3.77 -5.16
N TRP A 94 -1.88 -2.93 -6.08
CA TRP A 94 -3.10 -2.15 -5.87
C TRP A 94 -4.34 -3.03 -5.78
N VAL A 95 -4.50 -4.00 -6.68
CA VAL A 95 -5.64 -4.93 -6.66
C VAL A 95 -5.64 -5.74 -5.37
N MET A 96 -4.48 -6.26 -4.95
CA MET A 96 -4.38 -7.02 -3.71
C MET A 96 -4.63 -6.15 -2.47
N ALA A 97 -4.16 -4.90 -2.47
CA ALA A 97 -4.45 -3.96 -1.39
C ALA A 97 -5.94 -3.61 -1.32
N LEU A 98 -6.60 -3.38 -2.45
CA LEU A 98 -8.05 -3.15 -2.51
C LEU A 98 -8.84 -4.39 -2.09
N ALA A 99 -8.39 -5.59 -2.48
CA ALA A 99 -9.05 -6.84 -2.09
C ALA A 99 -9.08 -7.04 -0.56
N CYS A 100 -8.11 -6.51 0.18
CA CYS A 100 -8.08 -6.58 1.64
C CYS A 100 -8.76 -5.39 2.34
N THR A 101 -8.84 -4.22 1.70
CA THR A 101 -9.35 -2.97 2.32
C THR A 101 -10.78 -2.63 1.98
N VAL A 102 -11.29 -3.11 0.84
CA VAL A 102 -12.70 -2.96 0.46
C VAL A 102 -13.65 -3.82 1.30
N PRO A 103 -13.35 -5.09 1.68
CA PRO A 103 -14.27 -5.92 2.44
C PRO A 103 -14.78 -5.26 3.75
N PRO A 104 -13.92 -4.64 4.59
CA PRO A 104 -14.38 -3.94 5.80
C PRO A 104 -15.31 -2.74 5.51
N LEU A 105 -15.21 -2.12 4.34
CA LEU A 105 -16.10 -1.03 3.91
C LEU A 105 -17.46 -1.53 3.43
N VAL A 106 -17.52 -2.69 2.77
CA VAL A 106 -18.76 -3.30 2.26
C VAL A 106 -19.47 -4.21 3.26
N GLY A 107 -18.99 -4.25 4.51
CA GLY A 107 -19.63 -4.95 5.62
C GLY A 107 -19.08 -6.35 5.92
N TRP A 108 -18.03 -6.79 5.22
CA TRP A 108 -17.27 -7.98 5.58
C TRP A 108 -16.08 -7.59 6.47
N SER A 109 -16.27 -7.69 7.79
CA SER A 109 -15.44 -7.06 8.84
C SER A 109 -15.80 -5.59 9.08
N ARG A 110 -15.21 -4.97 10.12
CA ARG A 110 -15.51 -3.60 10.56
C ARG A 110 -14.25 -2.89 11.04
N TYR A 111 -14.11 -1.63 10.66
CA TYR A 111 -13.17 -0.71 11.30
C TYR A 111 -13.79 -0.20 12.60
N ILE A 112 -13.06 -0.39 13.71
CA ILE A 112 -13.47 -0.03 15.06
C ILE A 112 -12.28 0.75 15.64
N PRO A 113 -12.51 1.88 16.32
CA PRO A 113 -11.41 2.58 16.97
C PRO A 113 -10.84 1.70 18.08
N GLU A 114 -9.56 1.35 17.97
CA GLU A 114 -8.79 0.76 19.06
C GLU A 114 -8.29 1.89 19.99
N GLY A 115 -9.19 2.38 20.86
CA GLY A 115 -8.91 3.44 21.83
C GLY A 115 -9.89 3.46 22.98
#